data_AF-A0A967RD24-F1
#
_entry.id   AF-A0A967RD24-F1
#
_cell.length_a   1.000
_cell.length_b   1.000
_cell.length_c   1.000
_cell.angle_alpha   90.00
_cell.angle_beta   90.00
_cell.angle_gamma   90.00
#
_symmetry.space_group_name_H-M   'P 1'
#
loop_
_entity.id
_entity.type
_entity.pdbx_description
1 polymer ?
#
loop_
_entity_poly.entity_id
_entity_poly.type
_entity_poly.pdbx_seq_one_letter_code
_entity_poly.pdbx_strand_id
1 'polypeptide(L)'
;LLPKAKRSAKGGRPPIDNREVLEGILWVLRTGARWQDLPDRYPSASTCWRRLKLWEEQGVWLDVWRKFLSMLDEKGALDWQEAFIDGSFAPAKKGGPLLGLPNGAKERSGWWWSTAKVFLWEAPLPRHRPQKSRSPKKRLKR
;
A
#
# COMPACT_ATOMS: atom_id res chain seq x y z
N LEU A 1 26.27 5.31 5.08
CA LEU A 1 24.82 5.39 5.39
C LEU A 1 24.25 4.00 5.54
N LEU A 2 24.38 3.13 4.55
CA LEU A 2 23.91 1.74 4.65
C LEU A 2 24.93 0.85 5.39
N PRO A 3 24.47 -0.12 6.21
CA PRO A 3 25.35 -1.04 6.92
C PRO A 3 26.06 -1.98 5.93
N LYS A 4 27.37 -2.14 6.07
CA LYS A 4 28.13 -3.07 5.23
C LYS A 4 27.62 -4.50 5.46
N ALA A 5 27.37 -5.22 4.37
CA ALA A 5 26.92 -6.60 4.46
C ALA A 5 28.02 -7.47 5.09
N LYS A 6 27.72 -8.11 6.22
CA LYS A 6 28.65 -9.06 6.85
C LYS A 6 28.63 -10.37 6.05
N ARG A 7 29.81 -10.83 5.61
CA ARG A 7 29.94 -12.16 5.00
C ARG A 7 29.79 -13.22 6.09
N SER A 8 29.00 -14.25 5.82
CA SER A 8 28.86 -15.39 6.74
C SER A 8 30.16 -16.18 6.78
N ALA A 9 30.65 -16.46 7.99
CA ALA A 9 31.80 -17.37 8.19
C ALA A 9 31.50 -18.81 7.74
N LYS A 10 30.21 -19.18 7.70
CA LYS A 10 29.74 -20.49 7.20
C LYS A 10 29.68 -20.56 5.67
N GLY A 11 30.09 -19.50 4.96
CA GLY A 11 30.01 -19.42 3.51
C GLY A 11 28.60 -19.18 2.96
N GLY A 12 28.43 -19.42 1.66
CA GLY A 12 27.17 -19.21 0.92
C GLY A 12 27.28 -18.13 -0.15
N ARG A 13 26.20 -17.92 -0.91
CA ARG A 13 26.14 -16.88 -1.94
C ARG A 13 26.39 -15.51 -1.31
N PRO A 14 27.35 -14.72 -1.80
CA PRO A 14 27.61 -13.40 -1.24
C PRO A 14 26.35 -12.52 -1.35
N PRO A 15 26.07 -11.66 -0.35
CA PRO A 15 25.00 -10.69 -0.44
C PRO A 15 25.20 -9.77 -1.65
N ILE A 16 24.10 -9.46 -2.34
CA ILE A 16 24.08 -8.45 -3.40
C ILE A 16 24.44 -7.08 -2.81
N ASP A 17 25.07 -6.24 -3.63
CA ASP A 17 25.50 -4.91 -3.24
C ASP A 17 24.32 -4.07 -2.73
N ASN A 18 24.60 -3.27 -1.70
CA ASN A 18 23.58 -2.48 -1.03
C ASN A 18 23.03 -1.38 -1.93
N ARG A 19 23.84 -0.82 -2.84
CA ARG A 19 23.39 0.24 -3.72
C ARG A 19 22.37 -0.29 -4.72
N GLU A 20 22.68 -1.41 -5.38
CA GLU A 20 21.75 -2.04 -6.33
C GLU A 20 20.40 -2.38 -5.68
N VAL A 21 20.45 -2.90 -4.45
CA VAL A 21 19.24 -3.23 -3.69
C VAL A 21 18.46 -1.96 -3.30
N LEU A 22 19.16 -0.91 -2.85
CA LEU A 22 18.52 0.36 -2.51
C LEU A 22 17.83 0.97 -3.73
N GLU A 23 18.48 0.99 -4.90
CA GLU A 23 17.89 1.51 -6.14
C GLU A 23 16.62 0.75 -6.54
N GLY A 24 16.62 -0.58 -6.39
CA GLY A 24 15.42 -1.40 -6.62
C GLY A 24 14.28 -1.08 -5.65
N ILE A 25 14.59 -0.90 -4.36
CA ILE A 25 13.60 -0.48 -3.34
C ILE A 25 13.04 0.90 -3.69
N LEU A 26 13.90 1.88 -3.99
CA LEU A 26 13.50 3.24 -4.31
C LEU A 26 12.64 3.30 -5.57
N TRP A 27 12.94 2.47 -6.58
CA TRP A 27 12.12 2.39 -7.78
C TRP A 27 10.67 1.97 -7.45
N VAL A 28 10.49 0.94 -6.61
CA VAL A 28 9.17 0.49 -6.17
C VAL A 28 8.46 1.58 -5.36
N LEU A 29 9.15 2.19 -4.38
CA LEU A 29 8.55 3.21 -3.53
C LEU A 29 8.15 4.48 -4.31
N ARG A 30 8.94 4.86 -5.32
CA ARG A 30 8.67 6.02 -6.17
C ARG A 30 7.53 5.78 -7.15
N THR A 31 7.43 4.56 -7.70
CA THR A 31 6.43 4.24 -8.73
C THR A 31 5.11 3.71 -8.16
N GLY A 32 5.14 3.13 -6.95
CA GLY A 32 4.01 2.40 -6.37
C GLY A 32 3.70 1.07 -7.09
N ALA A 33 4.58 0.62 -8.00
CA ALA A 33 4.40 -0.64 -8.72
C ALA A 33 4.44 -1.84 -7.77
N ARG A 34 3.89 -2.98 -8.19
CA ARG A 34 4.00 -4.21 -7.40
C ARG A 34 5.46 -4.68 -7.43
N TRP A 35 5.90 -5.35 -6.37
CA TRP A 35 7.23 -5.96 -6.31
C TRP A 35 7.52 -6.89 -7.50
N GLN A 36 6.51 -7.61 -7.99
CA GLN A 36 6.64 -8.50 -9.16
C GLN A 36 6.92 -7.77 -10.47
N ASP A 37 6.59 -6.48 -10.55
CA ASP A 37 6.78 -5.65 -11.74
C ASP A 37 8.15 -4.92 -11.71
N LEU A 38 9.03 -5.25 -10.74
CA LEU A 38 10.37 -4.68 -10.64
C LEU A 38 11.20 -5.08 -11.88
N PRO A 39 11.78 -4.11 -12.63
CA PRO A 39 12.55 -4.41 -13.83
C PRO A 39 13.78 -5.29 -13.57
N ASP A 40 14.09 -6.18 -14.50
CA ASP A 40 15.17 -7.19 -14.39
C ASP A 40 16.59 -6.61 -14.26
N ARG A 41 16.77 -5.31 -14.54
CA ARG A 41 18.04 -4.61 -14.29
C ARG A 41 18.37 -4.48 -12.80
N TYR A 42 17.38 -4.64 -11.93
CA TYR A 42 17.54 -4.60 -10.48
C TYR A 42 17.67 -6.01 -9.90
N PRO A 43 18.20 -6.13 -8.67
CA PRO A 43 18.14 -7.38 -7.94
C PRO A 43 16.70 -7.88 -7.81
N SER A 44 16.54 -9.21 -7.72
CA SER A 44 15.23 -9.86 -7.61
C SER A 44 14.34 -9.19 -6.56
N ALA A 45 13.05 -9.06 -6.86
CA ALA A 45 12.04 -8.47 -5.97
C ALA A 45 12.10 -9.00 -4.53
N SER A 46 12.21 -10.32 -4.37
CA SER A 46 12.32 -10.97 -3.06
C SER A 46 13.55 -10.55 -2.26
N THR A 47 14.67 -10.31 -2.94
CA THR A 47 15.90 -9.83 -2.28
C THR A 47 15.75 -8.39 -1.83
N CYS A 48 15.17 -7.52 -2.66
CA CYS A 48 14.87 -6.13 -2.31
C CYS A 48 13.91 -6.06 -1.13
N TRP A 49 12.80 -6.80 -1.16
CA TRP A 49 11.82 -6.86 -0.07
C TRP A 49 12.44 -7.33 1.25
N ARG A 50 13.19 -8.45 1.21
CA ARG A 50 13.85 -8.97 2.41
C ARG A 50 14.85 -7.96 2.99
N ARG A 51 15.54 -7.21 2.14
CA ARG A 51 16.49 -6.18 2.59
C ARG A 51 15.78 -4.97 3.17
N LEU A 52 14.69 -4.52 2.53
CA LEU A 52 13.83 -3.45 3.06
C LEU A 52 13.40 -3.76 4.49
N LYS A 53 12.85 -4.97 4.70
CA LYS A 53 12.41 -5.43 6.03
C LYS A 53 13.56 -5.53 7.03
N LEU A 54 14.70 -6.10 6.61
CA LEU A 54 15.87 -6.21 7.48
C LEU A 54 16.38 -4.85 7.94
N TRP A 55 16.44 -3.87 7.04
CA TRP A 55 16.88 -2.51 7.34
C TRP A 55 15.88 -1.75 8.21
N GLU A 56 14.59 -2.02 8.06
CA GLU A 56 13.57 -1.53 8.98
C GLU A 56 13.75 -2.10 10.40
N GLU A 57 13.86 -3.42 10.54
CA GLU A 57 14.11 -4.09 11.82
C GLU A 57 15.42 -3.63 12.50
N GLN A 58 16.42 -3.25 11.70
CA GLN A 58 17.71 -2.74 12.18
C GLN A 58 17.71 -1.22 12.45
N GLY A 59 16.61 -0.51 12.18
CA GLY A 59 16.53 0.95 12.34
C GLY A 59 17.34 1.77 11.32
N VAL A 60 17.84 1.13 10.26
CA VAL A 60 18.72 1.77 9.26
C VAL A 60 18.02 2.95 8.57
N TRP A 61 16.71 2.83 8.28
CA TRP A 61 15.95 3.92 7.66
C TRP A 61 15.87 5.15 8.55
N LEU A 62 15.69 4.94 9.86
CA LEU A 62 15.66 6.02 10.84
C LEU A 62 17.01 6.72 10.93
N ASP A 63 18.10 5.96 10.94
CA ASP A 63 19.46 6.52 10.96
C ASP A 63 19.80 7.30 9.68
N VAL A 64 19.40 6.77 8.52
CA VAL A 64 19.55 7.46 7.24
C VAL A 64 18.78 8.77 7.23
N TRP A 65 17.52 8.75 7.70
CA TRP A 65 16.68 9.94 7.77
C TRP A 65 17.27 11.01 8.70
N ARG A 66 17.69 10.64 9.90
CA ARG A 66 18.35 11.56 10.85
C ARG A 66 19.58 12.20 10.25
N LYS A 67 20.44 11.40 9.60
CA LYS A 67 21.65 11.92 8.97
C LYS A 67 21.34 12.84 7.78
N PHE A 68 20.30 12.53 7.02
CA PHE A 68 19.84 13.41 5.95
C PHE A 68 19.33 14.75 6.49
N LEU A 69 18.56 14.73 7.59
CA LEU A 69 18.13 15.96 8.27
C LEU A 69 19.32 16.79 8.77
N SER A 70 20.30 16.17 9.44
CA SER A 70 21.51 16.89 9.87
C SER A 70 22.25 17.53 8.70
N MET A 71 22.34 16.85 7.56
CA MET A 71 22.97 17.43 6.36
C MET A 71 22.17 18.59 5.73
N LEU A 72 20.85 18.64 5.90
CA LEU A 72 20.03 19.75 5.45
C LEU A 72 20.09 20.94 6.42
N ASP A 73 20.15 20.65 7.72
CA ASP A 73 20.36 21.64 8.78
C ASP A 73 21.69 22.38 8.61
N GLU A 74 22.78 21.62 8.41
CA GLU A 74 24.11 22.18 8.12
C GLU A 74 24.13 23.11 6.89
N LYS A 75 23.20 22.92 5.95
CA LYS A 75 23.05 23.73 4.74
C LYS A 75 22.07 24.89 4.91
N GLY A 76 21.46 25.07 6.08
CA GLY A 76 20.41 26.06 6.31
C GLY A 76 19.16 25.82 5.48
N ALA A 77 18.91 24.58 5.05
CA ALA A 77 17.79 24.22 4.19
C ALA A 77 16.56 23.71 4.98
N LEU A 78 16.63 23.71 6.31
CA LEU A 78 15.53 23.36 7.21
C LEU A 78 15.11 24.60 8.01
N ASP A 79 13.81 24.88 8.01
CA ASP A 79 13.20 25.75 9.00
C ASP A 79 12.66 24.89 10.14
N TRP A 80 13.19 25.09 11.34
CA TRP A 80 12.77 24.35 12.54
C TRP A 80 11.53 24.95 13.22
N GLN A 81 11.10 26.15 12.81
CA GLN A 81 9.89 26.79 13.33
C GLN A 81 8.62 26.19 12.74
N GLU A 82 8.72 25.59 11.55
CA GLU A 82 7.59 25.00 10.83
C GLU A 82 7.80 23.49 10.60
N ALA A 83 6.85 22.68 11.05
CA ALA A 83 6.86 21.25 10.81
C ALA A 83 5.47 20.77 10.35
N PHE A 84 5.45 20.06 9.21
CA PHE A 84 4.23 19.44 8.69
C PHE A 84 4.17 17.98 9.13
N ILE A 85 3.06 17.60 9.78
CA ILE A 85 2.77 16.22 10.15
C ILE A 85 1.70 15.73 9.21
N ASP A 86 2.03 14.74 8.38
CA ASP A 86 1.05 14.01 7.56
C ASP A 86 0.78 12.63 8.17
N GLY A 87 -0.44 12.14 8.01
CA GLY A 87 -0.91 10.88 8.57
C GLY A 87 -1.90 10.20 7.65
N SER A 88 -1.73 8.90 7.45
CA SER A 88 -2.66 8.07 6.68
C SER A 88 -3.50 7.19 7.60
N PHE A 89 -4.82 7.19 7.41
CA PHE A 89 -5.73 6.29 8.12
C PHE A 89 -5.93 5.00 7.32
N ALA A 90 -5.64 3.85 7.93
CA ALA A 90 -5.92 2.55 7.34
C ALA A 90 -7.05 1.85 8.12
N PRO A 91 -8.11 1.36 7.47
CA PRO A 91 -9.18 0.65 8.16
C PRO A 91 -8.68 -0.66 8.77
N ALA A 92 -9.02 -0.89 10.04
CA ALA A 92 -8.71 -2.14 10.74
C ALA A 92 -9.55 -3.29 10.17
N LYS A 93 -9.04 -3.96 9.13
CA LYS A 93 -9.75 -5.05 8.42
C LYS A 93 -10.18 -6.22 9.32
N LYS A 94 -9.56 -6.39 10.50
CA LYS A 94 -9.85 -7.46 11.45
C LYS A 94 -10.45 -7.00 12.79
N GLY A 95 -10.81 -5.71 12.90
CA GLY A 95 -11.24 -5.12 14.18
C GLY A 95 -10.07 -4.94 15.15
N GLY A 96 -10.13 -3.87 15.96
CA GLY A 96 -9.21 -3.69 17.08
C GLY A 96 -9.73 -4.42 18.32
N PRO A 97 -8.86 -4.87 19.24
CA PRO A 97 -9.28 -5.60 20.45
C PRO A 97 -10.26 -4.82 21.35
N LEU A 98 -10.24 -3.48 21.29
CA LEU A 98 -10.88 -2.61 22.28
C LEU A 98 -11.32 -1.25 21.70
N LEU A 99 -12.08 -1.22 20.61
CA LEU A 99 -12.79 0.00 20.23
C LEU A 99 -14.23 -0.35 19.87
N GLY A 100 -15.15 0.39 20.51
CA GLY A 100 -16.58 0.10 20.61
C GLY A 100 -17.24 -0.23 19.28
N LEU A 101 -18.34 -0.99 19.37
CA LEU A 101 -19.24 -1.29 18.26
C LEU A 101 -19.41 -0.04 17.38
N PRO A 102 -18.95 -0.04 16.11
CA PRO A 102 -19.37 1.00 15.19
C PRO A 102 -20.88 0.93 15.16
N ASN A 103 -21.50 2.03 15.58
CA ASN A 103 -22.93 2.11 15.85
C ASN A 103 -23.71 1.48 14.69
N GLY A 104 -24.60 0.56 15.05
CA GLY A 104 -25.36 -0.25 14.11
C GLY A 104 -26.25 0.59 13.22
N ALA A 105 -25.76 0.89 12.03
CA ALA A 105 -26.58 1.19 10.86
C ALA A 105 -25.91 0.58 9.64
N LYS A 106 -25.98 -0.74 9.53
CA LYS A 106 -25.79 -1.41 8.23
C LYS A 106 -27.02 -1.05 7.38
N GLU A 107 -26.98 0.07 6.68
CA GLU A 107 -27.86 0.26 5.54
C GLU A 107 -27.59 -0.87 4.53
N ARG A 108 -28.66 -1.42 3.96
CA ARG A 108 -28.58 -2.48 2.95
C ARG A 108 -27.79 -1.95 1.76
N SER A 109 -26.58 -2.45 1.57
CA SER A 109 -25.76 -2.16 0.39
C SER A 109 -26.39 -2.78 -0.85
N GLY A 110 -27.28 -2.06 -1.52
CA GLY A 110 -27.62 -2.31 -2.91
C GLY A 110 -26.66 -1.51 -3.78
N TRP A 111 -25.89 -2.18 -4.63
CA TRP A 111 -24.87 -1.62 -5.54
C TRP A 111 -25.39 -0.53 -6.52
N TRP A 112 -26.68 -0.21 -6.48
CA TRP A 112 -27.35 0.70 -7.40
C TRP A 112 -27.84 2.03 -6.79
N TRP A 113 -27.81 2.21 -5.47
CA TRP A 113 -28.45 3.38 -4.83
C TRP A 113 -27.49 4.50 -4.38
N SER A 114 -26.18 4.26 -4.31
CA SER A 114 -25.22 5.31 -3.94
C SER A 114 -24.97 6.33 -5.06
N THR A 115 -25.20 5.97 -6.33
CA THR A 115 -25.07 6.89 -7.48
C THR A 115 -26.35 7.68 -7.75
N ALA A 116 -27.52 7.15 -7.38
CA ALA A 116 -28.81 7.76 -7.70
C ALA A 116 -29.15 9.00 -6.86
N LYS A 117 -28.53 9.20 -5.69
CA LYS A 117 -28.75 10.41 -4.85
C LYS A 117 -27.94 11.63 -5.29
N VAL A 118 -26.87 11.46 -6.07
CA VAL A 118 -26.00 12.57 -6.48
C VAL A 118 -26.46 13.19 -7.81
N PHE A 119 -27.26 12.47 -8.61
CA PHE A 119 -27.62 12.89 -9.97
C PHE A 119 -29.09 12.62 -10.32
N LEU A 120 -30.03 13.14 -9.52
CA LEU A 120 -31.45 13.10 -9.92
C LEU A 120 -32.26 14.27 -9.33
N TRP A 121 -31.81 15.50 -9.62
CA TRP A 121 -32.62 16.69 -9.40
C TRP A 121 -33.40 17.16 -10.64
N GLU A 122 -33.05 16.78 -11.88
CA GLU A 122 -33.81 17.23 -13.06
C GLU A 122 -33.77 16.19 -14.20
N ALA A 123 -34.71 15.24 -14.23
CA ALA A 123 -35.14 14.57 -15.47
C ALA A 123 -36.36 13.64 -15.24
N PRO A 124 -37.47 13.80 -15.96
CA PRO A 124 -38.56 12.82 -15.99
C PRO A 124 -38.22 11.76 -17.04
N LEU A 125 -37.46 10.73 -16.68
CA LEU A 125 -37.28 9.59 -17.59
C LEU A 125 -38.38 8.53 -17.40
N PRO A 126 -38.96 7.99 -18.50
CA PRO A 126 -40.02 6.99 -18.42
C PRO A 126 -39.51 5.70 -17.75
N ARG A 127 -40.27 5.22 -16.77
CA ARG A 127 -40.05 3.93 -16.12
C ARG A 127 -40.28 2.78 -17.12
N HIS A 128 -39.24 2.32 -17.81
CA HIS A 128 -39.28 1.02 -18.46
C HIS A 128 -39.26 -0.08 -17.39
N ARG A 129 -40.41 -0.70 -17.16
CA ARG A 129 -40.58 -1.86 -16.28
C ARG A 129 -39.83 -3.05 -16.90
N PRO A 130 -38.83 -3.65 -16.23
CA PRO A 130 -38.17 -4.83 -16.77
C PRO A 130 -39.16 -6.00 -16.85
N GLN A 131 -39.33 -6.56 -18.04
CA GLN A 131 -40.15 -7.74 -18.27
C GLN A 131 -39.41 -8.96 -17.71
N LYS A 132 -40.02 -9.65 -16.73
CA LYS A 132 -39.45 -10.89 -16.15
C LYS A 132 -39.38 -11.97 -17.22
N SER A 133 -38.19 -12.29 -17.71
CA SER A 133 -37.96 -13.52 -18.47
C SER A 133 -38.06 -14.71 -17.51
N ARG A 134 -39.01 -15.61 -17.77
CA ARG A 134 -39.14 -16.89 -17.06
C ARG A 134 -38.11 -17.86 -17.66
N SER A 135 -37.05 -18.17 -16.92
CA SER A 135 -36.18 -19.30 -17.27
C SER A 135 -36.91 -20.64 -17.05
N PRO A 136 -36.89 -21.58 -18.01
CA PRO A 136 -37.58 -22.86 -17.88
C PRO A 136 -36.83 -23.81 -16.92
N LYS A 137 -37.62 -24.50 -16.07
CA LYS A 137 -37.15 -25.50 -15.10
C LYS A 137 -36.43 -26.65 -15.83
N LYS A 138 -35.18 -26.93 -15.46
CA LYS A 138 -34.48 -28.16 -15.84
C LYS A 138 -35.19 -29.35 -15.18
N ARG A 139 -35.72 -30.23 -16.03
CA ARG A 139 -36.40 -31.47 -15.70
C ARG A 139 -35.34 -32.54 -15.42
N LEU A 140 -35.24 -33.02 -14.18
CA LEU A 140 -34.48 -34.24 -13.86
C LEU A 140 -35.05 -35.41 -14.68
N LYS A 141 -34.17 -36.20 -15.29
CA LYS A 141 -34.47 -37.57 -15.72
C LYS A 141 -33.49 -38.52 -15.05
N ARG A 142 -34.08 -39.66 -14.67
CA ARG A 142 -33.56 -40.81 -13.93
C ARG A 142 -32.41 -41.49 -14.62
#